data_AF-A0A3B0VV59-F1
#
_entry.id   AF-A0A3B0VV59-F1
#
_cell.length_a   1.000
_cell.length_b   1.000
_cell.length_c   1.000
_cell.angle_alpha   90.00
_cell.angle_beta   90.00
_cell.angle_gamma   90.00
#
_symmetry.space_group_name_H-M   'P 1'
#
loop_
_entity.id
_entity.type
_entity.pdbx_description
1 polymer ?
#
loop_
_entity_poly.entity_id
_entity_poly.type
_entity_poly.pdbx_seq_one_letter_code
_entity_poly.pdbx_strand_id
1 'polypeptide(L)'
;MKRWHWRLCCLTAVFLLVACRSQETAVLRLATTTSTYDSGLLDAILPDFEEKYNVRVDVVAVGTGQAIALGEAGDADVILV
;
A
#
# COMPACT_ATOMS: atom_id res chain seq x y z
N MET A 1 -29.56 3.42 42.93
CA MET A 1 -29.65 3.97 41.56
C MET A 1 -28.35 4.57 40.99
N LYS A 2 -27.24 4.68 41.74
CA LYS A 2 -25.99 5.35 41.28
C LYS A 2 -24.94 4.41 40.62
N ARG A 3 -25.14 3.09 40.67
CA ARG A 3 -24.18 2.07 40.20
C ARG A 3 -24.23 1.77 38.70
N TRP A 4 -25.29 2.23 38.02
CA TRP A 4 -25.51 1.97 36.60
C TRP A 4 -24.71 2.94 35.72
N HIS A 5 -24.58 4.21 36.12
CA HIS A 5 -23.86 5.23 35.34
C HIS A 5 -22.36 4.94 35.18
N TRP A 6 -21.71 4.36 36.17
CA TRP A 6 -20.28 4.01 36.07
C TRP A 6 -20.05 2.84 35.10
N ARG A 7 -20.92 1.83 35.12
CA ARG A 7 -20.82 0.67 34.22
C ARG A 7 -21.15 1.03 32.77
N LEU A 8 -22.14 1.92 32.57
CA LEU A 8 -22.50 2.40 31.23
C LEU A 8 -21.39 3.29 30.62
N CYS A 9 -20.77 4.16 31.43
CA CYS A 9 -19.68 5.03 30.99
C CYS A 9 -18.39 4.26 30.66
N CYS A 10 -18.07 3.22 31.44
CA CYS A 10 -16.96 2.32 31.13
C CYS A 10 -17.19 1.49 29.86
N LEU A 11 -18.42 1.02 29.60
CA LEU A 11 -18.73 0.29 28.36
C LEU A 11 -18.67 1.19 27.12
N THR A 12 -19.12 2.44 27.21
CA THR A 12 -19.02 3.39 26.08
C THR A 12 -17.59 3.81 25.79
N ALA A 13 -16.72 3.93 26.81
CA ALA A 13 -15.31 4.24 26.63
C ALA A 13 -14.52 3.10 25.95
N VAL A 14 -14.88 1.84 26.23
CA VAL A 14 -14.27 0.67 25.56
C VAL A 14 -14.68 0.58 24.09
N PHE A 15 -15.91 1.01 23.74
CA PHE A 15 -16.38 1.02 22.35
C PHE A 15 -15.65 2.04 21.47
N LEU A 16 -15.19 3.17 22.04
CA LEU A 16 -14.43 4.19 21.31
C LEU A 16 -13.00 3.73 20.96
N LEU A 17 -12.39 2.86 21.76
CA LEU A 17 -11.01 2.38 21.54
C LEU A 17 -10.90 1.35 20.41
N VAL A 18 -11.99 0.67 20.05
CA VAL A 18 -12.01 -0.36 19.00
C VAL A 18 -12.16 0.24 17.59
N ALA A 19 -12.52 1.52 17.48
CA ALA A 19 -12.77 2.18 16.20
C ALA A 19 -11.50 2.62 15.44
N CYS A 20 -10.33 2.59 16.07
CA CYS A 20 -9.06 2.88 15.39
C CYS A 20 -8.52 1.62 14.70
N ARG A 21 -9.19 1.17 13.63
CA ARG A 21 -8.55 0.25 12.68
C ARG A 21 -7.68 1.08 11.76
N SER A 22 -6.37 1.12 12.02
CA SER A 22 -5.38 1.69 11.09
C SER A 22 -5.44 0.87 9.80
N GLN A 23 -5.84 1.51 8.70
CA GLN A 23 -5.89 0.87 7.39
C GLN A 23 -4.45 0.75 6.89
N GLU A 24 -3.88 -0.46 6.97
CA GLU A 24 -2.48 -0.71 6.60
C GLU A 24 -2.33 -0.54 5.08
N THR A 25 -1.47 0.37 4.65
CA THR A 25 -1.18 0.61 3.23
C THR A 25 -0.38 -0.56 2.69
N ALA A 26 -0.93 -1.27 1.70
CA ALA A 26 -0.22 -2.37 1.06
C ALA A 26 0.90 -1.84 0.16
N VAL A 27 2.00 -2.58 0.04
CA VAL A 27 3.13 -2.24 -0.83
C VAL A 27 3.15 -3.18 -2.02
N LEU A 28 3.22 -2.63 -3.23
CA LEU A 28 3.35 -3.36 -4.49
C LEU A 28 4.74 -3.09 -5.08
N ARG A 29 5.52 -4.12 -5.36
CA ARG A 29 6.83 -4.01 -6.01
C ARG A 29 6.68 -4.13 -7.53
N LEU A 30 7.01 -3.05 -8.24
CA LEU A 30 6.96 -2.97 -9.69
C LEU A 30 8.39 -2.99 -10.26
N ALA A 31 8.76 -4.04 -10.98
CA ALA A 31 9.98 -4.05 -11.79
C ALA A 31 9.68 -3.50 -13.19
N THR A 32 10.49 -2.56 -13.67
CA THR A 32 10.31 -1.95 -15.00
C THR A 32 11.63 -1.67 -15.69
N THR A 33 11.56 -1.24 -16.96
CA THR A 33 12.74 -0.79 -17.71
C THR A 33 13.10 0.66 -17.40
N THR A 34 14.40 0.99 -17.47
CA THR A 34 14.87 2.37 -17.31
C THR A 34 14.24 3.30 -18.34
N SER A 35 14.00 2.85 -19.58
CA SER A 35 13.33 3.65 -20.61
C SER A 35 11.89 4.03 -20.24
N THR A 36 11.16 3.13 -19.56
CA THR A 36 9.80 3.44 -19.09
C THR A 36 9.84 4.38 -17.89
N TYR A 37 10.76 4.17 -16.96
CA TYR A 37 10.95 5.06 -15.81
C TYR A 37 11.34 6.48 -16.24
N ASP A 38 12.35 6.60 -17.10
CA ASP A 38 12.91 7.88 -17.56
C ASP A 38 11.91 8.68 -18.43
N SER A 39 10.85 8.03 -18.93
CA SER A 39 9.79 8.72 -19.68
C SER A 39 8.91 9.61 -18.80
N GLY A 40 8.92 9.41 -17.47
CA GLY A 40 8.01 10.07 -16.54
C GLY A 40 6.58 9.52 -16.56
N LEU A 41 6.31 8.42 -17.31
CA LEU A 41 4.99 7.79 -17.35
C LEU A 41 4.50 7.37 -15.96
N LEU A 42 5.39 6.76 -15.17
CA LEU A 42 5.03 6.23 -13.85
C LEU A 42 4.72 7.34 -12.86
N ASP A 43 5.45 8.45 -12.91
CA ASP A 43 5.19 9.63 -12.08
C ASP A 43 3.80 10.23 -12.37
N ALA A 44 3.31 10.09 -13.61
CA ALA A 44 2.00 10.60 -14.02
C ALA A 44 0.84 9.69 -13.62
N ILE A 45 1.04 8.36 -13.55
CA ILE A 45 -0.07 7.40 -13.34
C ILE A 45 -0.13 6.80 -11.93
N LEU A 46 1.01 6.69 -11.24
CA LEU A 46 1.07 6.05 -9.93
C LEU A 46 0.37 6.84 -8.83
N PRO A 47 0.40 8.19 -8.77
CA PRO A 47 -0.31 8.92 -7.71
C PRO A 47 -1.81 8.60 -7.66
N ASP A 48 -2.48 8.62 -8.82
CA ASP A 48 -3.91 8.32 -8.93
C ASP A 48 -4.20 6.84 -8.57
N PHE A 49 -3.29 5.93 -8.92
CA PHE A 49 -3.41 4.51 -8.58
C PHE A 49 -3.24 4.28 -7.08
N GLU A 50 -2.21 4.86 -6.47
CA GLU A 50 -1.92 4.74 -5.03
C GLU A 50 -3.07 5.28 -4.18
N GLU A 51 -3.60 6.45 -4.52
CA GLU A 51 -4.74 7.06 -3.83
C GLU A 51 -6.00 6.20 -3.94
N LYS A 52 -6.32 5.74 -5.16
CA LYS A 52 -7.54 4.97 -5.42
C LYS A 52 -7.57 3.63 -4.72
N TYR A 53 -6.42 2.96 -4.62
CA TYR A 53 -6.34 1.60 -4.10
C TYR A 53 -5.77 1.53 -2.67
N ASN A 54 -5.37 2.65 -2.08
CA ASN A 54 -4.69 2.71 -0.77
C ASN A 54 -3.46 1.78 -0.73
N VAL A 55 -2.62 1.89 -1.77
CA VAL A 55 -1.40 1.12 -1.94
C VAL A 55 -0.23 2.05 -2.20
N ARG A 56 0.99 1.59 -1.93
CA ARG A 56 2.25 2.25 -2.30
C ARG A 56 2.98 1.39 -3.32
N VAL A 57 3.46 1.98 -4.39
CA VAL A 57 4.17 1.28 -5.46
C VAL A 57 5.67 1.56 -5.37
N ASP A 58 6.44 0.53 -5.05
CA ASP A 58 7.90 0.58 -5.05
C ASP A 58 8.42 0.20 -6.44
N VAL A 59 8.98 1.18 -7.15
CA VAL A 59 9.48 0.99 -8.51
C VAL A 59 10.96 0.62 -8.51
N VAL A 60 11.30 -0.44 -9.24
CA VAL A 60 12.68 -0.89 -9.50
C VAL A 60 12.93 -0.79 -11.00
N ALA A 61 13.66 0.24 -11.42
CA ALA A 61 14.02 0.47 -12.82
C ALA A 61 15.36 -0.21 -13.15
N VAL A 62 15.32 -1.24 -14.00
CA VAL A 62 16.47 -2.07 -14.39
C VAL A 62 16.40 -2.44 -15.87
N GLY A 63 17.41 -3.13 -16.42
CA GLY A 63 17.28 -3.67 -17.78
C GLY A 63 16.22 -4.77 -17.87
N THR A 64 15.62 -4.97 -19.04
CA THR A 64 14.53 -5.98 -19.27
C THR A 64 14.88 -7.37 -18.72
N GLY A 65 16.08 -7.88 -19.00
CA GLY A 65 16.51 -9.19 -18.50
C GLY A 65 16.55 -9.28 -16.97
N GLN A 66 16.95 -8.19 -16.30
CA GLN A 66 16.95 -8.13 -14.85
C GLN A 66 15.54 -7.97 -14.29
N ALA A 67 14.66 -7.20 -14.93
CA ALA A 67 13.26 -7.08 -14.53
C ALA A 67 12.55 -8.44 -14.57
N ILE A 68 12.78 -9.22 -15.63
CA ILE A 68 12.25 -10.59 -15.75
C ILE A 68 12.80 -11.48 -14.65
N ALA A 69 14.13 -11.47 -14.42
CA ALA A 69 14.74 -12.28 -13.37
C ALA A 69 14.19 -11.95 -11.96
N LEU A 70 13.91 -10.68 -11.67
CA LEU A 70 13.29 -10.26 -10.41
C LEU A 70 11.87 -10.83 -10.25
N GLY A 71 11.06 -10.84 -11.30
CA GLY A 71 9.74 -11.46 -11.24
C GLY A 71 9.79 -12.99 -11.14
N GLU A 72 10.73 -13.65 -11.83
CA GLU A 72 10.94 -15.10 -11.70
C GLU A 72 11.36 -15.50 -10.28
N ALA A 73 12.17 -14.66 -9.62
CA ALA A 73 12.59 -14.86 -8.24
C ALA A 73 11.48 -14.56 -7.20
N GLY A 74 10.39 -13.90 -7.61
CA GLY A 74 9.34 -13.41 -6.72
C GLY A 74 9.74 -12.15 -5.95
N ASP A 75 10.80 -11.46 -6.37
CA ASP A 75 11.25 -10.19 -5.77
C ASP A 75 10.45 -8.98 -6.28
N ALA A 76 9.64 -9.17 -7.33
CA ALA A 76 8.69 -8.20 -7.86
C ALA A 76 7.29 -8.82 -7.99
N ASP A 77 6.25 -8.05 -7.63
CA ASP A 77 4.85 -8.46 -7.75
C ASP A 77 4.32 -8.27 -9.18
N VAL A 78 4.85 -7.26 -9.88
CA VAL A 78 4.48 -6.91 -11.25
C VAL A 78 5.72 -6.58 -12.07
N ILE A 79 5.75 -6.99 -13.33
CA ILE A 79 6.74 -6.56 -14.31
C ILE A 79 6.05 -5.74 -15.41
N LEU A 80 6.62 -4.58 -15.73
CA LEU A 80 6.23 -3.75 -16.87
C LEU A 80 7.43 -3.52 -17.78
N VAL A 81 7.49 -4.26 -18.89
CA VAL A 81 8.58 -4.24 -19.88
C VAL A 81 8.09 -3.93 -21.28
#